data_AF-A0A5C6AQ80-F1
#
_entry.id   AF-A0A5C6AQ80-F1
#
_cell.length_a   1.000
_cell.length_b   1.000
_cell.length_c   1.000
_cell.angle_alpha   90.00
_cell.angle_beta   90.00
_cell.angle_gamma   90.00
#
_symmetry.space_group_name_H-M   'P 1'
#
loop_
_entity.id
_entity.type
_entity.pdbx_description
1 polymer ?
#
loop_
_entity_poly.entity_id
_entity_poly.type
_entity_poly.pdbx_seq_one_letter_code
_entity_poly.pdbx_strand_id
1 'polypeptide(L)'
;MQLNPYESPPPGYTRPKKPTPPPGSTFTRTMSAALAMFGSIFLIPAMVFCVFWPGVLVWICWLLIAMNQRWLDHPMFWTYSLFWNSLMVAWLSYTIWWQYTGGPHWDRASAFMIGHSTVACIVSVISIVITYRQPRTFSRASHDRRS
;
A
#
# COMPACT_ATOMS: atom_id res chain seq x y z
N MET A 1 36.65 4.80 -7.36
CA MET A 1 37.05 6.12 -7.90
C MET A 1 35.86 7.05 -7.77
N GLN A 2 35.96 8.02 -6.85
CA GLN A 2 34.95 9.06 -6.65
C GLN A 2 35.26 10.16 -7.68
N LEU A 3 34.36 10.39 -8.65
CA LEU A 3 34.54 11.46 -9.62
C LEU A 3 34.48 12.82 -8.92
N ASN A 4 35.41 13.70 -9.27
CA ASN A 4 35.43 15.07 -8.79
C ASN A 4 34.15 15.78 -9.28
N PRO A 5 33.34 16.39 -8.39
CA PRO A 5 32.09 17.06 -8.78
C PRO A 5 32.29 18.25 -9.73
N TYR A 6 33.53 18.71 -9.94
CA TYR A 6 33.88 19.80 -10.85
C TYR A 6 34.44 19.33 -12.20
N GLU A 7 34.61 18.02 -12.42
CA GLU A 7 34.98 17.49 -13.73
C GLU A 7 33.76 17.50 -14.65
N SER A 8 33.84 18.25 -15.74
CA SER A 8 32.85 18.19 -16.82
C SER A 8 32.77 16.74 -17.32
N PRO A 9 31.55 16.16 -17.38
CA PRO A 9 31.39 14.76 -17.78
C PRO A 9 32.00 14.54 -19.17
N PRO A 10 32.69 13.41 -19.40
CA PRO A 10 33.35 13.18 -20.67
C PRO A 10 32.35 13.28 -21.82
N PRO A 11 32.73 13.87 -22.97
CA PRO A 11 31.86 13.99 -24.13
C PRO A 11 31.37 12.58 -24.53
N GLY A 12 30.06 12.37 -24.48
CA GLY A 12 29.41 11.05 -24.67
C GLY A 12 28.83 10.43 -23.40
N TYR A 13 29.09 10.99 -22.21
CA TYR A 13 28.43 10.57 -20.98
C TYR A 13 26.98 11.04 -20.96
N THR A 14 26.08 10.17 -21.42
CA THR A 14 24.65 10.34 -21.17
C THR A 14 24.39 10.00 -19.71
N ARG A 15 24.05 10.99 -18.90
CA ARG A 15 23.57 10.78 -17.53
C ARG A 15 22.49 9.69 -17.61
N PRO A 16 22.59 8.58 -16.86
CA PRO A 16 21.55 7.56 -16.89
C PRO A 16 20.24 8.24 -16.53
N LYS A 17 19.30 8.27 -17.49
CA LYS A 17 17.95 8.80 -17.25
C LYS A 17 17.41 8.05 -16.05
N LYS A 18 16.99 8.80 -15.02
CA LYS A 18 16.36 8.23 -13.83
C LYS A 18 15.27 7.27 -14.32
N PRO A 19 15.29 5.98 -13.93
CA PRO A 19 14.35 5.01 -14.48
C PRO A 19 12.93 5.53 -14.32
N THR A 20 12.23 5.71 -15.43
CA THR A 20 10.83 6.13 -15.41
C THR A 20 10.07 5.10 -14.58
N PRO A 21 9.31 5.51 -13.55
CA PRO A 21 8.50 4.58 -12.79
C PRO A 21 7.64 3.74 -13.74
N PRO A 22 7.53 2.42 -13.54
CA PRO A 22 6.60 1.62 -14.33
C PRO A 22 5.18 2.21 -14.15
N PRO A 23 4.33 2.19 -15.19
CA PRO A 23 3.05 2.87 -15.21
C PRO A 23 2.09 2.44 -14.07
N GLY A 24 2.27 1.23 -13.52
CA GLY A 24 1.52 0.76 -12.33
C GLY A 24 1.88 1.44 -11.02
N SER A 25 3.10 1.98 -10.89
CA SER A 25 3.61 2.53 -9.63
C SER A 25 3.03 3.90 -9.25
N THR A 26 2.49 4.65 -10.22
CA THR A 26 1.83 5.93 -9.92
C THR A 26 0.45 5.71 -9.32
N PHE A 27 -0.30 4.72 -9.82
CA PHE A 27 -1.63 4.38 -9.28
C PHE A 27 -1.52 3.84 -7.85
N THR A 28 -0.70 2.82 -7.63
CA THR A 28 -0.52 2.20 -6.30
C THR A 28 -0.06 3.23 -5.27
N ARG A 29 0.86 4.12 -5.65
CA ARG A 29 1.34 5.20 -4.78
C ARG A 29 0.26 6.21 -4.41
N THR A 30 -0.49 6.72 -5.40
CA THR A 30 -1.54 7.73 -5.16
C THR A 30 -2.68 7.14 -4.32
N MET A 31 -3.10 5.92 -4.62
CA MET A 31 -4.16 5.26 -3.86
C MET A 31 -3.71 4.90 -2.45
N SER A 32 -2.46 4.45 -2.26
CA SER A 32 -1.92 4.20 -0.92
C SER A 32 -1.84 5.48 -0.09
N ALA A 33 -1.47 6.61 -0.71
CA ALA A 33 -1.46 7.90 -0.04
C ALA A 33 -2.87 8.31 0.41
N ALA A 34 -3.87 8.15 -0.46
CA ALA A 34 -5.27 8.43 -0.12
C ALA A 34 -5.76 7.53 1.03
N LEU A 35 -5.52 6.22 0.94
CA LEU A 35 -5.89 5.26 1.98
C LEU A 35 -5.21 5.58 3.32
N ALA A 36 -3.92 5.91 3.31
CA ALA A 36 -3.21 6.27 4.52
C ALA A 36 -3.78 7.56 5.15
N MET A 37 -4.06 8.60 4.35
CA MET A 37 -4.65 9.84 4.86
C MET A 37 -6.02 9.60 5.51
N PHE A 38 -6.93 8.89 4.85
CA PHE A 38 -8.26 8.60 5.41
C PHE A 38 -8.20 7.64 6.61
N GLY A 39 -7.28 6.67 6.61
CA GLY A 39 -7.09 5.71 7.70
C GLY A 39 -6.50 6.35 8.97
N SER A 40 -5.87 7.51 8.87
CA SER A 40 -5.22 8.21 10.00
C SER A 40 -6.21 8.58 11.12
N ILE A 41 -7.48 8.79 10.78
CA ILE A 41 -8.56 9.12 11.73
C ILE A 41 -8.77 7.98 12.74
N PHE A 42 -8.44 6.75 12.35
CA PHE A 42 -8.62 5.54 13.16
C PHE A 42 -7.35 5.09 13.89
N LEU A 43 -6.26 5.86 13.83
CA LEU A 43 -4.98 5.49 14.44
C LEU A 43 -5.10 5.44 15.97
N ILE A 44 -5.80 6.40 16.57
CA ILE A 44 -5.94 6.49 18.03
C ILE A 44 -6.66 5.26 18.60
N PRO A 45 -7.86 4.88 18.10
CA PRO A 45 -8.50 3.62 18.51
C PRO A 45 -7.60 2.40 18.30
N ALA A 46 -6.90 2.34 17.16
CA ALA A 46 -6.10 1.18 16.80
C ALA A 46 -4.86 0.98 17.69
N MET A 47 -4.31 2.06 18.26
CA MET A 47 -3.21 1.99 19.23
C MET A 47 -3.66 1.51 20.60
N VAL A 48 -4.91 1.81 20.99
CA VAL A 48 -5.48 1.41 22.29
C VAL A 48 -5.85 -0.06 22.31
N PHE A 49 -6.33 -0.60 21.19
CA PHE A 49 -6.86 -1.96 21.11
C PHE A 49 -5.97 -2.85 20.24
N CYS A 50 -5.25 -3.78 20.88
CA CYS A 50 -4.30 -4.69 20.22
C CYS A 50 -4.90 -5.49 19.04
N VAL A 51 -6.21 -5.76 19.06
CA VAL A 51 -6.90 -6.45 17.97
C VAL A 51 -6.80 -5.70 16.64
N PHE A 52 -6.57 -4.38 16.64
CA PHE A 52 -6.43 -3.58 15.43
C PHE A 52 -4.98 -3.35 14.99
N TRP A 53 -3.98 -3.85 15.72
CA TRP A 53 -2.58 -3.73 15.35
C TRP A 53 -2.24 -4.25 13.94
N PRO A 54 -2.82 -5.38 13.46
CA PRO A 54 -2.61 -5.80 12.09
C PRO A 54 -3.02 -4.72 11.07
N GLY A 55 -4.06 -3.93 11.38
CA GLY A 55 -4.50 -2.78 10.58
C GLY A 55 -3.51 -1.61 10.62
N VAL A 56 -2.89 -1.35 11.77
CA VAL A 56 -1.82 -0.35 11.88
C VAL A 56 -0.63 -0.73 10.99
N LEU A 57 -0.25 -2.00 10.96
CA LEU A 57 0.81 -2.49 10.08
C LEU A 57 0.47 -2.27 8.59
N VAL A 58 -0.75 -2.63 8.17
CA VAL A 58 -1.23 -2.37 6.79
C VAL A 58 -1.18 -0.87 6.47
N TRP A 59 -1.61 -0.03 7.40
CA TRP A 59 -1.59 1.43 7.25
C TRP A 59 -0.17 1.99 7.10
N ILE A 60 0.78 1.53 7.93
CA ILE A 60 2.20 1.92 7.81
C ILE A 60 2.74 1.50 6.44
N CYS A 61 2.42 0.30 5.97
CA CYS A 61 2.85 -0.16 4.65
C CYS A 61 2.27 0.71 3.52
N TRP A 62 1.01 1.14 3.60
CA TRP A 62 0.45 2.11 2.65
C TRP A 62 1.21 3.44 2.66
N LEU A 63 1.58 3.96 3.84
CA LEU A 63 2.42 5.16 3.94
C LEU A 63 3.78 4.96 3.28
N LEU A 64 4.45 3.83 3.52
CA LEU A 64 5.76 3.56 2.93
C LEU A 64 5.66 3.42 1.40
N ILE A 65 4.61 2.78 0.89
CA ILE A 65 4.34 2.73 -0.55
C ILE A 65 4.09 4.14 -1.11
N ALA A 66 3.33 4.98 -0.41
CA ALA A 66 3.12 6.39 -0.76
C ALA A 66 4.44 7.17 -0.82
N MET A 67 5.39 6.86 0.08
CA MET A 67 6.76 7.38 0.09
C MET A 67 7.68 6.74 -0.97
N ASN A 68 7.12 6.00 -1.94
CA ASN A 68 7.84 5.37 -3.05
C ASN A 68 8.79 4.23 -2.63
N GLN A 69 8.50 3.55 -1.51
CA GLN A 69 9.20 2.31 -1.10
C GLN A 69 8.69 1.10 -1.90
N ARG A 70 9.25 0.90 -3.09
CA ARG A 70 8.79 -0.11 -4.06
C ARG A 70 8.96 -1.56 -3.60
N TRP A 71 9.86 -1.84 -2.66
CA TRP A 71 10.06 -3.20 -2.14
C TRP A 71 8.84 -3.74 -1.38
N LEU A 72 7.96 -2.85 -0.90
CA LEU A 72 6.71 -3.20 -0.26
C LEU A 72 5.55 -3.37 -1.26
N ASP A 73 5.69 -2.88 -2.50
CA ASP A 73 4.68 -3.01 -3.56
C ASP A 73 4.77 -4.39 -4.24
N HIS A 74 4.39 -5.43 -3.51
CA HIS A 74 4.44 -6.83 -3.95
C HIS A 74 3.09 -7.52 -3.66
N PRO A 75 2.72 -8.57 -4.42
CA PRO A 75 1.37 -9.10 -4.38
C PRO A 75 0.99 -9.72 -3.02
N MET A 76 1.97 -10.21 -2.25
CA MET A 76 1.73 -10.74 -0.90
C MET A 76 1.23 -9.65 0.05
N PHE A 77 1.85 -8.46 0.03
CA PHE A 77 1.37 -7.32 0.82
C PHE A 77 -0.07 -6.96 0.46
N TRP A 78 -0.38 -6.84 -0.83
CA TRP A 78 -1.73 -6.48 -1.26
C TRP A 78 -2.76 -7.56 -0.95
N THR A 79 -2.36 -8.84 -0.97
CA THR A 79 -3.22 -9.97 -0.55
C THR A 79 -3.52 -9.90 0.94
N TYR A 80 -2.50 -9.61 1.76
CA TYR A 80 -2.67 -9.41 3.20
C TYR A 80 -3.56 -8.19 3.51
N SER A 81 -3.34 -7.08 2.80
CA SER A 81 -4.18 -5.88 2.84
C SER A 81 -5.64 -6.19 2.49
N LEU A 82 -5.88 -6.97 1.43
CA LEU A 82 -7.21 -7.40 1.02
C LEU A 82 -7.88 -8.27 2.10
N PHE A 83 -7.16 -9.27 2.61
CA PHE A 83 -7.67 -10.17 3.65
C PHE A 83 -8.09 -9.40 4.91
N TRP A 84 -7.21 -8.52 5.41
CA TRP A 84 -7.47 -7.73 6.61
C TRP A 84 -8.68 -6.80 6.45
N ASN A 85 -8.73 -6.05 5.34
CA ASN A 85 -9.84 -5.14 5.09
C ASN A 85 -11.15 -5.89 4.83
N SER A 86 -11.10 -7.08 4.21
CA SER A 86 -12.29 -7.92 4.01
C SER A 86 -12.82 -8.47 5.33
N LEU A 87 -11.93 -8.87 6.25
CA LEU A 87 -12.31 -9.26 7.61
C LEU A 87 -12.96 -8.09 8.35
N MET A 88 -12.44 -6.87 8.23
CA MET A 88 -13.05 -5.68 8.81
C MET A 88 -14.43 -5.38 8.23
N VAL A 89 -14.60 -5.45 6.90
CA VAL A 89 -15.91 -5.28 6.26
C VAL A 89 -16.89 -6.34 6.74
N ALA A 90 -16.49 -7.61 6.79
CA ALA A 90 -17.36 -8.70 7.25
C ALA A 90 -17.75 -8.53 8.73
N TRP A 91 -16.77 -8.22 9.59
CA TRP A 91 -17.00 -7.97 11.00
C TRP A 91 -17.96 -6.79 11.22
N LEU A 92 -17.68 -5.65 10.59
CA LEU A 92 -18.51 -4.45 10.71
C LEU A 92 -19.92 -4.67 10.14
N SER A 93 -20.04 -5.38 9.01
CA SER A 93 -21.34 -5.73 8.44
C SER A 93 -22.15 -6.66 9.35
N TYR A 94 -21.50 -7.66 9.95
CA TYR A 94 -22.13 -8.55 10.94
C TYR A 94 -22.62 -7.78 12.15
N THR A 95 -21.82 -6.86 12.66
CA THR A 95 -22.24 -6.01 13.77
C THR A 95 -23.36 -5.03 13.41
N ILE A 96 -23.46 -4.57 12.16
CA ILE A 96 -24.61 -3.78 11.68
C ILE A 96 -25.87 -4.65 11.65
N TRP A 97 -25.76 -5.86 11.11
CA TRP A 97 -26.88 -6.80 11.10
C TRP A 97 -27.39 -7.09 12.53
N TRP A 98 -26.48 -7.28 13.48
CA TRP A 98 -26.81 -7.47 14.90
C TRP A 98 -27.60 -6.29 15.51
N GLN A 99 -27.41 -5.08 15.01
CA GLN A 99 -28.19 -3.93 15.45
C GLN A 99 -29.60 -3.90 14.91
N TYR A 100 -29.78 -4.28 13.64
CA TYR A 100 -31.11 -4.43 13.07
C TYR A 100 -31.95 -5.45 13.84
N THR A 101 -31.31 -6.39 14.54
CA THR A 101 -31.95 -7.38 15.42
C THR A 101 -32.10 -6.93 16.89
N GLY A 102 -31.87 -5.65 17.22
CA GLY A 102 -32.09 -5.09 18.56
C GLY A 102 -30.81 -4.85 19.38
N GLY A 103 -29.63 -4.92 18.77
CA GLY A 103 -28.36 -4.55 19.40
C GLY A 103 -28.18 -3.02 19.60
N PRO A 104 -27.18 -2.60 20.40
CA PRO A 104 -26.91 -1.17 20.69
C PRO A 104 -26.52 -0.41 19.42
N HIS A 105 -27.01 0.81 19.20
CA HIS A 105 -26.88 1.59 17.95
C HIS A 105 -25.44 2.00 17.54
N TRP A 106 -25.14 2.00 16.24
CA TRP A 106 -23.85 2.41 15.65
C TRP A 106 -23.78 3.91 15.41
N ASP A 107 -22.56 4.43 15.50
CA ASP A 107 -22.19 5.82 15.24
C ASP A 107 -21.64 6.02 13.82
N ARG A 108 -21.64 7.27 13.31
CA ARG A 108 -21.22 7.62 11.93
C ARG A 108 -19.81 7.12 11.56
N ALA A 109 -18.95 6.94 12.56
CA ALA A 109 -17.59 6.41 12.42
C ALA A 109 -17.56 5.03 11.74
N SER A 110 -18.55 4.17 12.01
CA SER A 110 -18.53 2.78 11.54
C SER A 110 -18.95 2.64 10.09
N ALA A 111 -19.90 3.46 9.64
CA ALA A 111 -20.23 3.58 8.23
C ALA A 111 -19.01 4.06 7.42
N PHE A 112 -18.27 5.03 7.96
CA PHE A 112 -17.02 5.49 7.36
C PHE A 112 -15.95 4.38 7.34
N MET A 113 -15.80 3.59 8.40
CA MET A 113 -14.88 2.44 8.43
C MET A 113 -15.22 1.40 7.35
N ILE A 114 -16.49 1.04 7.19
CA ILE A 114 -16.92 0.09 6.15
C ILE A 114 -16.59 0.63 4.77
N GLY A 115 -16.92 1.89 4.50
CA GLY A 115 -16.60 2.54 3.24
C GLY A 115 -15.10 2.54 2.96
N HIS A 116 -14.30 2.92 3.96
CA HIS A 116 -12.84 2.93 3.86
C HIS A 116 -12.26 1.54 3.58
N SER A 117 -12.66 0.52 4.35
CA SER A 117 -12.20 -0.85 4.15
C SER A 117 -12.66 -1.44 2.83
N THR A 118 -13.86 -1.08 2.35
CA THR A 118 -14.36 -1.50 1.02
C THR A 118 -13.49 -0.92 -0.11
N VAL A 119 -13.18 0.37 -0.04
CA VAL A 119 -12.27 1.02 -1.02
C VAL A 119 -10.88 0.39 -0.95
N ALA A 120 -10.37 0.11 0.25
CA ALA A 120 -9.08 -0.57 0.44
C ALA A 120 -9.07 -1.97 -0.19
N CYS A 121 -10.17 -2.73 -0.11
CA CYS A 121 -10.31 -4.01 -0.80
C CYS A 121 -10.23 -3.85 -2.32
N ILE A 122 -10.97 -2.89 -2.89
CA ILE A 122 -10.97 -2.63 -4.34
C ILE A 122 -9.56 -2.24 -4.80
N VAL A 123 -8.90 -1.32 -4.12
CA VAL A 123 -7.52 -0.89 -4.43
C VAL A 123 -6.55 -2.06 -4.32
N SER A 124 -6.72 -2.94 -3.32
CA SER A 124 -5.87 -4.12 -3.16
C SER A 124 -6.03 -5.09 -4.33
N VAL A 125 -7.27 -5.36 -4.78
CA VAL A 125 -7.53 -6.20 -5.97
C VAL A 125 -6.90 -5.61 -7.23
N ILE A 126 -7.09 -4.30 -7.46
CA ILE A 126 -6.50 -3.63 -8.63
C ILE A 126 -4.97 -3.70 -8.58
N SER A 127 -4.38 -3.46 -7.41
CA SER A 127 -2.92 -3.49 -7.22
C SER A 127 -2.36 -4.90 -7.43
N ILE A 128 -3.05 -5.94 -6.96
CA ILE A 128 -2.72 -7.34 -7.24
C ILE A 128 -2.67 -7.58 -8.75
N VAL A 129 -3.72 -7.21 -9.49
CA VAL A 129 -3.81 -7.40 -10.94
C VAL A 129 -2.68 -6.65 -11.67
N ILE A 130 -2.42 -5.40 -11.29
CA ILE A 130 -1.33 -4.59 -11.87
C ILE A 130 0.02 -5.26 -11.63
N THR A 131 0.29 -5.69 -10.39
CA THR A 131 1.58 -6.27 -10.00
C THR A 131 1.81 -7.65 -10.63
N TYR A 132 0.77 -8.46 -10.83
CA TYR A 132 0.88 -9.72 -11.58
C TYR A 132 1.08 -9.53 -13.09
N ARG A 133 0.56 -8.45 -13.67
CA ARG A 133 0.73 -8.14 -15.10
C ARG A 133 2.08 -7.52 -15.43
N GLN A 134 2.80 -7.00 -14.44
CA GLN A 134 4.15 -6.48 -14.65
C GLN A 134 5.12 -7.66 -14.84
N PRO A 135 5.84 -7.76 -15.97
CA PRO A 135 6.88 -8.76 -16.11
C PRO A 135 7.91 -8.53 -14.99
N ARG A 136 8.16 -9.56 -14.17
CA ARG A 136 9.17 -9.50 -13.11
C ARG A 136 10.54 -9.31 -13.75
N THR A 137 10.97 -8.07 -13.94
CA THR A 137 12.35 -7.72 -14.23
C THR A 137 13.17 -7.85 -12.94
N PHE A 138 13.17 -9.05 -12.37
CA PHE A 138 13.92 -9.42 -11.17
C PHE A 138 14.72 -10.68 -11.50
N SER A 139 15.73 -10.53 -12.36
CA SER A 139 16.90 -11.42 -12.43
C SER A 139 17.81 -10.98 -13.56
N ARG A 140 18.91 -10.31 -13.23
CA ARG A 140 20.25 -10.52 -13.85
C ARG A 140 21.28 -9.43 -13.52
N ALA A 141 20.91 -8.30 -12.92
CA ALA A 141 21.90 -7.25 -12.66
C ALA A 141 22.88 -7.54 -11.48
N SER A 142 22.64 -8.59 -10.69
CA SER A 142 23.53 -8.98 -9.57
C SER A 142 24.44 -10.16 -9.86
N HIS A 143 24.28 -10.86 -11.00
CA HIS A 143 25.13 -12.01 -11.32
C HIS A 143 26.35 -11.66 -12.21
N ASP A 144 26.34 -10.50 -12.87
CA ASP A 144 27.40 -10.05 -13.79
C ASP A 144 28.51 -9.19 -13.13
N ARG A 145 28.53 -9.03 -11.80
CA ARG A 145 29.64 -8.35 -11.10
C ARG A 145 30.66 -9.29 -10.46
N ARG A 146 30.67 -10.57 -10.86
CA ARG A 146 31.60 -11.58 -10.33
C ARG A 146 32.30 -12.41 -11.42
N SER A 147 32.48 -11.86 -12.61
CA SER A 147 33.35 -12.45 -13.65
C SER A 147 34.36 -11.43 -14.14
#